data_AF-A0A821WEX0-F1
#
_entry.id   AF-A0A821WEX0-F1
#
_cell.length_a   1.000
_cell.length_b   1.000
_cell.length_c   1.000
_cell.angle_alpha   90.00
_cell.angle_beta   90.00
_cell.angle_gamma   90.00
#
_symmetry.space_group_name_H-M   'P 1'
#
loop_
_entity.id
_entity.type
_entity.pdbx_description
1 polymer ?
#
loop_
_entity_poly.entity_id
_entity_poly.type
_entity_poly.pdbx_seq_one_letter_code
_entity_poly.pdbx_strand_id
1 'polypeptide(L)'
;KGDCQYYQSHTILAAERYGAASEKLAHIGEYSTHSAFNAAERAALDFAVAASTVPNAVNSSLIENLRQHWNDGEIVEILGVISVFGYLN
;
A
#
# COMPACT_ATOMS: atom_id res chain seq x y z
N LYS A 1 -9.39 19.31 1.69
CA LYS A 1 -9.20 18.42 0.53
C LYS A 1 -7.71 18.40 0.24
N GLY A 2 -6.97 17.58 0.98
CA GLY A 2 -5.52 17.42 0.83
C GLY A 2 -5.27 16.35 -0.23
N ASP A 3 -4.47 16.68 -1.22
CA ASP A 3 -4.36 15.98 -2.48
C ASP A 3 -3.79 14.56 -2.34
N CYS A 4 -4.56 13.63 -2.86
CA CYS A 4 -4.23 12.23 -3.17
C CYS A 4 -2.97 12.07 -4.06
N GLN A 5 -2.41 13.16 -4.58
CA GLN A 5 -1.23 13.16 -5.46
C GLN A 5 0.11 12.98 -4.71
N TYR A 6 0.19 13.27 -3.40
CA TYR A 6 1.43 13.08 -2.65
C TYR A 6 1.71 11.60 -2.34
N TYR A 7 0.66 10.81 -2.07
CA TYR A 7 0.78 9.36 -1.92
C TYR A 7 1.18 8.65 -3.23
N GLN A 8 0.77 9.20 -4.38
CA GLN A 8 1.08 8.64 -5.69
C GLN A 8 2.57 8.76 -6.04
N SER A 9 3.18 9.92 -5.78
CA SER A 9 4.56 10.19 -6.23
C SER A 9 5.65 9.41 -5.49
N HIS A 10 5.48 9.09 -4.21
CA HIS A 10 6.50 8.35 -3.44
C HIS A 10 6.35 6.83 -3.52
N THR A 11 5.14 6.33 -3.74
CA THR A 11 4.90 4.92 -4.10
C THR A 11 5.52 4.61 -5.48
N ILE A 12 5.43 5.56 -6.43
CA ILE A 12 6.06 5.49 -7.75
C ILE A 12 7.59 5.29 -7.65
N LEU A 13 8.28 6.00 -6.75
CA LEU A 13 9.74 5.92 -6.62
C LEU A 13 10.25 4.58 -6.04
N ALA A 14 9.48 3.96 -5.14
CA ALA A 14 9.82 2.62 -4.63
C ALA A 14 9.49 1.52 -5.65
N ALA A 15 8.37 1.65 -6.36
CA ALA A 15 7.88 0.67 -7.32
C ALA A 15 8.72 0.61 -8.61
N GLU A 16 9.22 1.76 -9.13
CA GLU A 16 10.17 1.77 -10.26
C GLU A 16 11.49 1.06 -9.93
N ARG A 17 11.95 1.16 -8.68
CA ARG A 17 13.22 0.56 -8.22
C ARG A 17 13.15 -0.97 -8.11
N TYR A 18 11.95 -1.54 -8.03
CA TYR A 18 11.69 -2.99 -7.99
C TYR A 18 11.01 -3.54 -9.26
N GLY A 19 10.91 -2.74 -10.32
CA GLY A 19 10.39 -3.19 -11.61
C GLY A 19 8.88 -3.39 -11.65
N ALA A 20 8.12 -2.61 -10.87
CA ALA A 20 6.67 -2.61 -11.00
C ALA A 20 6.29 -2.28 -12.45
N ALA A 21 5.57 -3.19 -13.10
CA ALA A 21 5.15 -3.05 -14.48
C ALA A 21 4.48 -1.68 -14.66
N SER A 22 4.90 -0.89 -15.66
CA SER A 22 4.42 0.48 -15.90
C SER A 22 2.89 0.61 -15.91
N GLU A 23 2.20 -0.48 -16.26
CA GLU A 23 0.75 -0.64 -16.16
C GLU A 23 0.21 -0.45 -14.72
N LYS A 24 0.83 -1.06 -13.71
CA LYS A 24 0.40 -0.92 -12.30
C LYS A 24 0.55 0.52 -11.81
N LEU A 25 1.64 1.19 -12.21
CA LEU A 25 1.86 2.59 -11.85
C LEU A 25 0.80 3.51 -12.46
N ALA A 26 0.46 3.29 -13.73
CA ALA A 26 -0.57 4.05 -14.42
C ALA A 26 -1.97 3.86 -13.79
N HIS A 27 -2.22 2.70 -13.18
CA HIS A 27 -3.53 2.32 -12.63
C HIS A 27 -3.57 2.24 -11.10
N ILE A 28 -2.59 2.84 -10.39
CA ILE A 28 -2.52 2.74 -8.92
C ILE A 28 -3.74 3.33 -8.20
N GLY A 29 -4.39 4.36 -8.78
CA GLY A 29 -5.63 4.92 -8.24
C GLY A 29 -6.83 3.98 -8.34
N GLU A 30 -6.74 2.95 -9.17
CA GLU A 30 -7.77 1.95 -9.42
C GLU A 30 -7.36 0.57 -8.90
N TYR A 31 -6.38 0.51 -7.98
CA TYR A 31 -5.83 -0.76 -7.49
C TYR A 31 -6.88 -1.72 -6.92
N SER A 32 -8.02 -1.22 -6.45
CA SER A 32 -9.12 -1.99 -5.86
C SER A 32 -10.02 -2.69 -6.90
N THR A 33 -9.94 -2.31 -8.19
CA THR A 33 -10.75 -2.92 -9.26
C THR A 33 -9.94 -3.33 -10.50
N HIS A 34 -8.81 -2.67 -10.78
CA HIS A 34 -8.03 -2.89 -12.00
C HIS A 34 -7.34 -4.27 -12.01
N SER A 35 -7.42 -5.00 -13.14
CA SER A 35 -6.94 -6.39 -13.26
C SER A 35 -5.43 -6.56 -13.08
N ALA A 36 -4.65 -5.48 -13.25
CA ALA A 36 -3.22 -5.48 -13.03
C ALA A 36 -2.82 -5.89 -11.60
N PHE A 37 -3.69 -5.70 -10.61
CA PHE A 37 -3.42 -5.99 -9.21
C PHE A 37 -4.00 -7.34 -8.77
N ASN A 38 -3.17 -8.18 -8.15
CA ASN A 38 -3.63 -9.42 -7.55
C ASN A 38 -4.19 -9.22 -6.12
N ALA A 39 -4.71 -10.29 -5.50
CA ALA A 39 -5.30 -10.21 -4.17
C ALA A 39 -4.28 -9.81 -3.08
N ALA A 40 -3.05 -10.30 -3.15
CA ALA A 40 -1.99 -9.99 -2.19
C ALA A 40 -1.58 -8.51 -2.24
N GLU A 41 -1.50 -7.95 -3.45
CA GLU A 41 -1.19 -6.54 -3.69
C GLU A 41 -2.30 -5.61 -3.20
N ARG A 42 -3.56 -5.99 -3.44
CA ARG A 42 -4.72 -5.25 -2.92
C ARG A 42 -4.74 -5.24 -1.40
N ALA A 43 -4.50 -6.39 -0.77
CA ALA A 43 -4.45 -6.49 0.69
C ALA A 43 -3.36 -5.59 1.29
N ALA A 44 -2.18 -5.54 0.67
CA ALA A 44 -1.09 -4.66 1.10
C ALA A 44 -1.43 -3.18 0.92
N LEU A 45 -2.07 -2.80 -0.20
CA LEU A 45 -2.47 -1.42 -0.47
C LEU A 45 -3.60 -0.95 0.46
N ASP A 46 -4.60 -1.81 0.73
CA ASP A 46 -5.67 -1.50 1.69
C ASP A 46 -5.12 -1.28 3.11
N PHE A 47 -4.17 -2.12 3.52
CA PHE A 47 -3.47 -1.94 4.79
C PHE A 47 -2.66 -0.63 4.81
N ALA A 48 -1.94 -0.31 3.74
CA ALA A 48 -1.15 0.92 3.63
C ALA A 48 -2.01 2.19 3.72
N VAL A 49 -3.13 2.23 3.01
CA VAL A 49 -4.09 3.35 3.07
C VAL A 49 -4.63 3.54 4.49
N ALA A 50 -5.03 2.44 5.14
CA ALA A 50 -5.58 2.48 6.49
C ALA A 50 -4.54 2.92 7.54
N ALA A 51 -3.30 2.40 7.42
CA ALA A 51 -2.19 2.71 8.32
C ALA A 51 -1.70 4.16 8.18
N SER A 52 -1.88 4.77 7.00
CA SER A 52 -1.47 6.15 6.74
C SER A 52 -2.56 7.19 7.06
N THR A 53 -3.75 6.76 7.46
CA THR A 53 -4.85 7.65 7.86
C THR A 53 -4.69 8.07 9.32
N VAL A 54 -5.03 9.32 9.66
CA VAL A 54 -5.07 9.82 11.04
C VAL A 54 -6.51 10.26 11.37
N PRO A 55 -7.18 9.64 12.35
CA PRO A 55 -6.72 8.53 13.20
C PRO A 55 -6.48 7.23 12.41
N ASN A 56 -5.59 6.38 12.91
CA ASN A 56 -5.24 5.10 12.28
C ASN A 56 -6.51 4.25 12.05
N ALA A 57 -6.72 3.83 10.81
CA ALA A 57 -7.92 3.12 10.37
C ALA A 57 -7.72 1.59 10.25
N VAL A 58 -6.54 1.06 10.62
CA VAL A 58 -6.26 -0.38 10.60
C VAL A 58 -7.21 -1.10 11.58
N ASN A 59 -7.82 -2.17 11.09
CA ASN A 59 -8.75 -3.01 11.85
C ASN A 59 -8.40 -4.50 11.68
N SER A 60 -9.08 -5.37 12.43
CA SER A 60 -8.79 -6.81 12.43
C SER A 60 -9.00 -7.48 11.07
N SER A 61 -10.02 -7.07 10.32
CA SER A 61 -10.28 -7.68 9.00
C SER A 61 -9.19 -7.34 7.98
N LEU A 62 -8.61 -6.14 8.04
CA LEU A 62 -7.46 -5.78 7.22
C LEU A 62 -6.23 -6.64 7.55
N ILE A 63 -5.94 -6.84 8.84
CA ILE A 63 -4.81 -7.67 9.27
C ILE A 63 -5.04 -9.14 8.90
N GLU A 64 -6.26 -9.66 9.09
CA GLU A 64 -6.62 -11.03 8.72
C GLU A 64 -6.51 -11.27 7.22
N ASN A 65 -6.92 -10.30 6.40
CA ASN A 65 -6.79 -10.36 4.94
C ASN A 65 -5.31 -10.31 4.52
N LEU A 66 -4.51 -9.44 5.13
CA LEU A 66 -3.08 -9.35 4.85
C LEU A 66 -2.34 -10.66 5.18
N ARG A 67 -2.71 -11.30 6.29
CA ARG A 67 -2.17 -12.60 6.73
C ARG A 67 -2.53 -13.79 5.82
N GLN A 68 -3.50 -13.65 4.91
CA GLN A 68 -3.76 -14.67 3.90
C GLN A 68 -2.65 -14.73 2.84
N HIS A 69 -1.83 -13.68 2.74
CA HIS A 69 -0.88 -13.49 1.66
C HIS A 69 0.56 -13.29 2.13
N TRP A 70 0.75 -12.80 3.36
CA TRP A 70 2.04 -12.43 3.90
C TRP A 70 2.20 -12.98 5.32
N ASN A 71 3.41 -13.40 5.66
CA ASN A 71 3.74 -13.83 7.02
C ASN A 71 3.97 -12.62 7.95
N ASP A 72 3.97 -12.85 9.26
CA ASP A 72 4.10 -11.76 10.24
C ASP A 72 5.41 -10.94 10.07
N GLY A 73 6.50 -11.54 9.62
CA GLY A 73 7.75 -10.83 9.32
C GLY A 73 7.64 -9.89 8.13
N GLU A 74 7.03 -10.37 7.04
CA GLU A 74 6.76 -9.56 5.84
C GLU A 74 5.78 -8.42 6.14
N ILE A 75 4.78 -8.66 6.98
CA ILE A 75 3.83 -7.62 7.43
C ILE A 75 4.57 -6.52 8.22
N VAL A 76 5.51 -6.90 9.09
CA VAL A 76 6.36 -5.95 9.81
C VAL A 76 7.23 -5.14 8.85
N GLU A 77 7.78 -5.76 7.80
CA GLU A 77 8.53 -5.04 6.75
C GLU A 77 7.65 -4.04 5.99
N ILE A 78 6.45 -4.45 5.56
CA ILE A 78 5.46 -3.58 4.91
C ILE A 78 5.13 -2.38 5.81
N LEU A 79 4.84 -2.63 7.09
CA LEU A 79 4.56 -1.58 8.06
C LEU A 79 5.77 -0.67 8.29
N GLY A 80 6.99 -1.24 8.30
CA GLY A 80 8.23 -0.47 8.41
C GLY A 80 8.39 0.52 7.26
N VAL A 81 8.14 0.07 6.02
CA VAL A 81 8.15 0.92 4.83
C VAL A 81 7.11 2.04 4.97
N ILE A 82 5.85 1.70 5.27
CA ILE A 82 4.77 2.70 5.46
C ILE A 82 5.16 3.72 6.54
N SER A 83 5.71 3.27 7.66
CA SER A 83 6.04 4.11 8.82
C SER A 83 7.17 5.10 8.52
N VAL A 84 8.19 4.68 7.76
CA VAL A 84 9.26 5.58 7.29
C VAL A 84 8.69 6.70 6.43
N PHE A 85 7.74 6.39 5.55
CA PHE A 85 7.08 7.40 4.72
C PHE A 85 6.09 8.27 5.49
N GLY A 86 5.43 7.73 6.50
CA GLY A 86 4.55 8.49 7.40
C GLY A 86 5.31 9.50 8.27
N TYR A 87 6.52 9.17 8.73
CA TYR A 87 7.36 10.09 9.51
C TYR A 87 7.89 11.28 8.70
N LEU A 88 8.11 11.09 7.39
CA LEU A 88 8.62 12.14 6.49
C LEU A 88 7.53 13.07 5.93
N ASN A 89 6.27 12.85 6.30
CA ASN A 89 5.10 13.65 5.92
C ASN A 89 4.71 14.71 6.97
#